data_AF-A0A7X0RDU4-F1
#
_entry.id   AF-A0A7X0RDU4-F1
#
_cell.length_a   1.000
_cell.length_b   1.000
_cell.length_c   1.000
_cell.angle_alpha   90.00
_cell.angle_beta   90.00
_cell.angle_gamma   90.00
#
_symmetry.space_group_name_H-M   'P 1'
#
loop_
_entity.id
_entity.type
_entity.pdbx_description
1 polymer ?
#
loop_
_entity_poly.entity_id
_entity_poly.type
_entity_poly.pdbx_seq_one_letter_code
_entity_poly.pdbx_strand_id
1 'polypeptide(L)'
;MARQHVSSACPDSAAPTGPVRTCVGCRKRAAKCELLRIVAGSDTEGLAAVVPDPDGTAGGRGAHLHPTTDCFELAVRRRAFSRALRTSGSGSGLSLTPLEDHLHSHAPDPRTTDRDWSSSS
;
A
#
# COMPACT_ATOMS: atom_id res chain seq x y z
N MET A 1 -49.62 -14.06 -19.00
CA MET A 1 -49.39 -12.77 -18.33
C MET A 1 -47.96 -12.76 -17.79
N ALA A 2 -46.98 -12.39 -18.63
CA ALA A 2 -45.56 -12.46 -18.33
C ALA A 2 -45.13 -11.30 -17.41
N ARG A 3 -44.64 -11.62 -16.20
CA ARG A 3 -44.05 -10.63 -15.30
C ARG A 3 -42.59 -10.41 -15.68
N GLN A 4 -42.36 -9.34 -16.43
CA GLN A 4 -41.04 -8.79 -16.66
C GLN A 4 -40.60 -8.08 -15.37
N HIS A 5 -39.53 -8.58 -14.74
CA HIS A 5 -38.82 -7.81 -13.73
C HIS A 5 -37.43 -7.47 -14.27
N VAL A 6 -37.43 -6.28 -14.87
CA VAL A 6 -36.33 -5.31 -15.02
C VAL A 6 -34.92 -5.80 -14.70
N SER A 7 -34.13 -5.90 -15.76
CA SER A 7 -32.68 -5.78 -15.72
C SER A 7 -32.30 -4.47 -15.02
N SER A 8 -31.67 -4.57 -13.85
CA SER A 8 -30.93 -3.45 -13.25
C SER A 8 -29.46 -3.80 -13.24
N ALA A 9 -28.83 -3.55 -14.39
CA ALA A 9 -27.39 -3.37 -14.45
C ALA A 9 -26.99 -2.15 -13.59
N CYS A 10 -25.94 -2.33 -12.78
CA CYS A 10 -24.88 -1.41 -12.35
C CYS A 10 -25.25 0.06 -12.02
N PRO A 11 -24.75 0.62 -10.91
CA PRO A 11 -23.30 0.71 -10.68
C PRO A 11 -22.92 0.34 -9.23
N ASP A 12 -21.67 0.05 -8.92
CA ASP A 12 -20.82 1.09 -8.36
C ASP A 12 -19.36 0.66 -8.46
N SER A 13 -18.59 1.39 -9.26
CA SER A 13 -17.14 1.42 -9.11
C SER A 13 -16.86 2.03 -7.74
N ALA A 14 -16.77 1.17 -6.72
CA ALA A 14 -16.70 1.52 -5.32
C ALA A 14 -15.77 2.71 -5.09
N ALA A 15 -16.36 3.87 -4.78
CA ALA A 15 -15.59 5.00 -4.32
C ALA A 15 -14.73 4.57 -3.11
N PRO A 16 -13.46 5.02 -2.99
CA PRO A 16 -12.58 4.59 -1.91
C PRO A 16 -13.25 4.88 -0.56
N THR A 17 -13.63 3.82 0.15
CA THR A 17 -14.32 3.88 1.44
C THR A 17 -13.32 4.30 2.52
N GLY A 18 -13.04 5.59 2.60
CA GLY A 18 -12.20 6.17 3.65
C GLY A 18 -11.25 7.26 3.16
N PRO A 19 -10.32 7.70 4.04
CA PRO A 19 -9.38 8.76 3.70
C PRO A 19 -8.51 8.39 2.50
N VAL A 20 -8.52 9.24 1.47
CA VAL A 20 -7.64 9.07 0.29
C VAL A 20 -6.24 9.56 0.62
N ARG A 21 -5.23 8.77 0.26
CA ARG A 21 -3.81 9.09 0.41
C ARG A 21 -3.09 9.00 -0.94
N THR A 22 -1.86 9.48 -0.98
CA THR A 22 -1.03 9.46 -2.19
C THR A 22 0.14 8.52 -2.00
N CYS A 23 0.29 7.57 -2.92
CA CYS A 23 1.45 6.68 -2.96
C CYS A 23 2.73 7.50 -3.20
N VAL A 24 3.78 7.29 -2.41
CA VAL A 24 5.05 8.01 -2.55
C VAL A 24 5.87 7.57 -3.76
N GLY A 25 5.68 6.35 -4.25
CA GLY A 25 6.34 5.82 -5.45
C GLY A 25 5.72 6.36 -6.74
N CYS A 26 4.49 5.93 -7.03
CA CYS A 26 3.82 6.26 -8.30
C CYS A 26 3.04 7.58 -8.30
N ARG A 27 2.86 8.24 -7.13
CA ARG A 27 2.11 9.51 -6.97
C ARG A 27 0.61 9.43 -7.28
N LYS A 28 0.05 8.25 -7.53
CA LYS A 28 -1.39 8.04 -7.66
C LYS A 28 -2.09 8.14 -6.29
N ARG A 29 -3.36 8.56 -6.31
CA ARG A 29 -4.23 8.61 -5.13
C ARG A 29 -5.01 7.30 -5.03
N ALA A 30 -5.14 6.77 -3.82
CA ALA A 30 -5.85 5.53 -3.53
C ALA A 30 -6.47 5.61 -2.12
N ALA A 31 -7.40 4.73 -1.80
CA ALA A 31 -7.94 4.60 -0.45
C ALA A 31 -6.82 4.28 0.54
N LYS A 32 -6.95 4.70 1.80
CA LYS A 32 -6.01 4.30 2.86
C LYS A 32 -5.87 2.77 2.94
N CYS A 33 -6.95 2.02 2.78
CA CYS A 33 -6.95 0.56 2.84
C CYS A 33 -6.21 -0.12 1.67
N GLU A 34 -6.06 0.56 0.54
CA GLU A 34 -5.31 0.06 -0.64
C GLU A 34 -3.81 0.35 -0.55
N LEU A 35 -3.38 1.07 0.48
CA LEU A 35 -2.02 1.54 0.65
C LEU A 35 -1.41 0.97 1.92
N LEU A 36 -0.21 0.42 1.78
CA LEU A 36 0.65 0.05 2.89
C LEU A 36 1.21 1.33 3.54
N ARG A 37 0.98 1.50 4.84
CA ARG A 37 1.69 2.51 5.62
C ARG A 37 3.11 2.02 5.89
N ILE A 38 4.05 2.92 5.73
CA ILE A 38 5.47 2.70 6.01
C ILE A 38 5.95 3.80 6.95
N VAL A 39 6.86 3.48 7.86
CA VAL A 39 7.38 4.41 8.86
C VAL A 39 8.91 4.39 8.89
N ALA A 40 9.50 5.45 9.43
CA ALA A 40 10.89 5.41 9.84
C ALA A 40 10.98 4.68 11.18
N GLY A 41 11.73 3.59 11.21
CA GLY A 41 12.01 2.80 12.41
C GLY A 41 13.46 2.33 12.39
N SER A 42 13.69 1.16 12.99
CA SER A 42 14.99 0.48 12.99
C SER A 42 14.84 -0.94 12.45
N ASP A 43 15.87 -1.46 11.81
CA ASP A 43 15.98 -2.89 11.50
C ASP A 43 16.39 -3.71 12.72
N THR A 44 16.62 -5.02 12.54
CA THR A 44 17.02 -5.94 13.61
C THR A 44 18.36 -5.56 14.25
N GLU A 45 19.22 -4.87 13.49
CA GLU A 45 20.54 -4.43 13.93
C GLU A 45 20.49 -3.04 14.58
N GLY A 46 19.31 -2.44 14.70
CA GLY A 46 19.10 -1.11 15.29
C GLY A 46 19.42 0.04 14.34
N LEU A 47 19.72 -0.22 13.07
CA LEU A 47 20.01 0.81 12.07
C LEU A 47 18.72 1.41 11.52
N ALA A 48 18.77 2.69 11.14
CA ALA A 48 17.60 3.38 10.62
C ALA A 48 17.06 2.70 9.34
N ALA A 49 15.80 2.31 9.37
CA ALA A 49 15.17 1.54 8.31
C ALA A 49 13.76 2.05 7.97
N VAL A 50 13.32 1.74 6.77
CA VAL A 50 11.91 1.86 6.39
C VAL A 50 11.22 0.56 6.77
N VAL A 51 10.25 0.66 7.69
CA VAL A 51 9.54 -0.49 8.24
C VAL A 51 8.08 -0.45 7.76
N PRO A 52 7.53 -1.58 7.28
CA PRO A 52 6.10 -1.69 6.97
C PRO A 52 5.26 -1.67 8.25
N ASP A 53 4.13 -0.98 8.23
CA ASP A 53 3.17 -0.89 9.33
C ASP A 53 1.74 -1.11 8.81
N PRO A 54 1.36 -2.37 8.52
CA PRO A 54 0.04 -2.68 7.98
C PRO A 54 -1.10 -2.31 8.94
N ASP A 55 -0.87 -2.43 10.25
CA ASP A 55 -1.88 -2.13 11.29
C ASP A 55 -2.03 -0.64 11.58
N GLY A 56 -1.06 0.19 11.15
CA GLY A 56 -1.10 1.63 11.39
C GLY A 56 -0.82 2.01 12.84
N THR A 57 -0.18 1.14 13.62
CA THR A 57 0.02 1.30 15.07
C THR A 57 1.35 1.96 15.40
N ALA A 58 2.31 1.96 14.47
CA ALA A 58 3.64 2.48 14.72
C ALA A 58 3.63 4.00 14.93
N GLY A 59 4.24 4.46 16.02
CA GLY A 59 4.46 5.87 16.30
C GLY A 59 5.36 6.54 15.25
N GLY A 60 5.21 7.86 15.08
CA GLY A 60 6.10 8.66 14.24
C GLY A 60 5.56 9.02 12.85
N ARG A 61 6.46 9.54 11.99
CA ARG A 61 6.11 9.99 10.64
C ARG A 61 5.91 8.77 9.73
N GLY A 62 4.73 8.67 9.15
CA GLY A 62 4.40 7.63 8.18
C GLY A 62 4.21 8.18 6.77
N ALA A 63 4.54 7.35 5.79
CA ALA A 63 4.24 7.52 4.38
C ALA A 63 3.34 6.37 3.90
N HIS A 64 2.81 6.50 2.69
CA HIS A 64 1.92 5.48 2.10
C HIS A 64 2.49 5.02 0.76
N LEU A 65 2.48 3.72 0.52
CA LEU A 65 2.97 3.07 -0.69
C LEU A 65 1.94 2.03 -1.12
N HIS A 66 1.73 1.81 -2.43
CA HIS A 66 1.01 0.59 -2.81
C HIS A 66 1.88 -0.61 -2.46
N PRO A 67 1.30 -1.73 -1.98
CA PRO A 67 2.03 -2.94 -1.64
C PRO A 67 2.47 -3.68 -2.92
N THR A 68 3.30 -3.03 -3.74
CA THR A 68 3.78 -3.55 -5.03
C THR A 68 5.26 -3.23 -5.19
N THR A 69 6.00 -4.15 -5.79
CA THR A 69 7.42 -3.98 -6.12
C THR A 69 7.64 -2.78 -7.05
N ASP A 70 6.77 -2.58 -8.04
CA ASP A 70 6.84 -1.41 -8.95
C ASP A 70 6.82 -0.07 -8.19
N CYS A 71 5.92 0.09 -7.22
CA CYS A 71 5.86 1.32 -6.44
C CYS A 71 7.06 1.47 -5.52
N PHE A 72 7.60 0.37 -4.99
CA PHE A 72 8.82 0.36 -4.21
C PHE A 72 10.02 0.83 -5.04
N GLU A 73 10.27 0.22 -6.19
CA GLU A 73 11.38 0.60 -7.08
C GLU A 73 11.28 2.06 -7.53
N LEU A 74 10.08 2.53 -7.86
CA LEU A 74 9.84 3.94 -8.18
C LEU A 74 10.18 4.86 -7.01
N ALA A 75 9.83 4.46 -5.77
CA ALA A 75 10.14 5.21 -4.57
C ALA A 75 11.65 5.23 -4.28
N VAL A 76 12.36 4.12 -4.48
CA VAL A 76 13.83 4.03 -4.38
C VAL A 76 14.49 4.97 -5.37
N ARG A 77 14.17 4.82 -6.67
CA ARG A 77 14.75 5.61 -7.77
C ARG A 77 14.61 7.11 -7.55
N ARG A 78 13.48 7.53 -6.97
CA ARG A 78 13.15 8.95 -6.72
C ARG A 78 13.59 9.45 -5.35
N ARG A 79 14.22 8.60 -4.51
CA ARG A 79 14.57 8.90 -3.11
C ARG A 79 13.35 9.40 -2.32
N ALA A 80 12.19 8.80 -2.57
CA ALA A 80 10.92 9.25 -2.01
C ALA A 80 10.81 8.98 -0.51
N PHE A 81 11.42 7.90 0.00
CA PHE A 81 11.37 7.51 1.41
C PHE A 81 12.01 8.54 2.33
N SER A 82 13.24 8.97 2.04
CA SER A 82 13.95 9.98 2.83
C SER A 82 13.18 11.31 2.86
N ARG A 83 12.62 11.72 1.72
CA ARG A 83 11.80 12.93 1.64
C ARG A 83 10.48 12.82 2.40
N ALA A 84 9.77 11.70 2.26
CA ALA A 84 8.45 11.51 2.86
C ALA A 84 8.52 11.33 4.38
N LEU A 85 9.52 10.57 4.86
CA LEU A 85 9.74 10.31 6.28
C LEU A 85 10.53 11.43 6.97
N ARG A 86 11.08 12.38 6.18
CA ARG A 86 11.89 13.52 6.65
C ARG A 86 13.09 13.09 7.50
N THR A 87 13.66 11.94 7.20
CA THR A 87 14.95 11.48 7.73
C THR A 87 16.08 12.18 6.95
N SER A 88 16.16 13.49 7.13
CA SER A 88 17.27 14.32 6.66
C SER A 88 18.13 14.61 7.87
N GLY A 89 18.88 13.61 8.32
CA GLY A 89 19.76 13.73 9.47
C GLY A 89 20.89 12.72 9.35
N SER A 90 22.03 13.19 8.85
CA SER A 90 23.34 12.51 8.90
C SER A 90 23.50 11.22 8.09
N GLY A 91 23.67 11.35 6.78
CA GLY A 91 24.65 10.57 6.01
C GLY A 91 24.45 9.06 5.81
N SER A 92 23.57 8.38 6.54
CA SER A 92 23.28 6.96 6.36
C SER A 92 21.97 6.80 5.59
N GLY A 93 22.02 6.04 4.49
CA GLY A 93 20.81 5.62 3.78
C GLY A 93 19.90 4.85 4.75
N LEU A 94 18.59 5.05 4.62
CA LEU A 94 17.65 4.17 5.29
C LEU A 94 17.79 2.77 4.69
N SER A 95 17.94 1.77 5.54
CA SER A 95 17.80 0.37 5.13
C SER A 95 16.38 0.15 4.60
N LEU A 96 16.26 -0.47 3.44
CA LEU A 96 14.96 -0.75 2.80
C LEU A 96 14.60 -2.23 2.84
N THR A 97 15.53 -3.07 3.30
CA THR A 97 15.39 -4.52 3.38
C THR A 97 14.11 -4.97 4.09
N PRO A 98 13.71 -4.39 5.26
CA PRO A 98 12.49 -4.84 5.94
C PRO A 98 11.22 -4.61 5.11
N LEU A 99 11.19 -3.51 4.35
CA LEU A 99 10.07 -3.22 3.45
C LEU A 99 10.10 -4.12 2.22
N GLU A 100 11.28 -4.36 1.66
CA GLU A 100 11.46 -5.23 0.50
C GLU A 100 11.04 -6.69 0.82
N ASP A 101 11.51 -7.25 1.93
CA ASP A 101 11.15 -8.60 2.39
C ASP A 101 9.65 -8.74 2.62
N HIS A 102 9.01 -7.71 3.20
CA HIS A 102 7.58 -7.68 3.39
C HIS A 102 6.82 -7.66 2.05
N LEU A 103 7.28 -6.88 1.06
CA LEU A 103 6.66 -6.85 -0.27
C LEU A 103 6.81 -8.18 -1.01
N HIS A 104 7.93 -8.89 -0.82
CA HIS A 104 8.09 -10.24 -1.38
C HIS A 104 7.18 -11.26 -0.69
N SER A 105 7.04 -11.16 0.64
CA SER A 105 6.20 -12.06 1.45
C SER A 105 4.70 -11.83 1.26
N HIS A 106 4.32 -10.57 0.98
CA HIS A 106 2.93 -10.12 0.81
C HIS A 106 2.65 -9.62 -0.59
N ALA A 107 3.41 -10.09 -1.60
CA ALA A 107 3.13 -9.76 -3.00
C ALA A 107 1.64 -10.00 -3.25
N PRO A 108 0.86 -8.95 -3.57
CA PRO A 108 -0.57 -9.09 -3.67
C PRO A 108 -0.83 -10.08 -4.80
N ASP A 109 -1.54 -11.17 -4.49
CA ASP A 109 -2.09 -12.03 -5.52
C ASP A 109 -3.00 -11.14 -6.38
N PRO A 110 -2.74 -10.99 -7.71
CA PRO A 110 -3.64 -10.24 -8.58
C PRO A 110 -5.07 -10.79 -8.55
N ARG A 111 -5.29 -11.99 -8.01
CA ARG A 111 -6.60 -12.67 -7.84
C ARG A 111 -7.38 -12.26 -6.58
N THR A 112 -6.92 -11.34 -5.74
CA THR A 112 -7.73 -10.83 -4.61
C THR A 112 -8.77 -9.77 -5.03
N THR A 113 -8.80 -9.38 -6.31
CA THR A 113 -10.01 -8.77 -6.86
C THR A 113 -10.98 -9.90 -7.21
N ASP A 114 -12.06 -9.99 -6.43
CA ASP A 114 -13.22 -10.84 -6.66
C ASP A 114 -13.00 -12.36 -6.50
N ARG A 115 -13.25 -12.87 -5.29
CA ARG A 115 -13.68 -14.27 -5.17
C ARG A 115 -15.12 -14.35 -5.63
N ASP A 116 -15.25 -14.54 -6.93
CA ASP A 116 -16.38 -15.10 -7.65
C ASP A 116 -16.89 -16.34 -6.87
N TRP A 117 -17.97 -16.16 -6.10
CA TRP A 117 -18.74 -17.28 -5.56
C TRP A 117 -19.50 -17.89 -6.73
N SER A 118 -18.81 -18.77 -7.47
CA SER A 118 -19.44 -19.69 -8.39
C SER A 118 -19.82 -20.97 -7.64
N SER A 119 -21.11 -21.05 -7.33
CA SER A 119 -21.97 -22.24 -7.34
C SER A 119 -21.76 -23.33 -6.27
N SER A 120 -22.85 -23.72 -5.60
CA SER A 120 -23.60 -24.94 -5.99
C SER A 120 -24.80 -25.23 -5.07
N SER A 121 -25.94 -25.54 -5.72
CA SER A 121 -27.11 -26.34 -5.30
C SER A 121 -28.43 -25.58 -5.15
#